data_AF-A0A0X8JUE7-F1
#
_entry.id   AF-A0A0X8JUE7-F1
#
_cell.length_a   1.000
_cell.length_b   1.000
_cell.length_c   1.000
_cell.angle_alpha   90.00
_cell.angle_beta   90.00
_cell.angle_gamma   90.00
#
_symmetry.space_group_name_H-M   'P 1'
#
loop_
_entity.id
_entity.type
_entity.pdbx_description
1 polymer ?
#
loop_
_entity_poly.entity_id
_entity_poly.type
_entity_poly.pdbx_seq_one_letter_code
_entity_poly.pdbx_strand_id
1 'polypeptide(L)'
;MEIVTAIIIGIVIIFIVINFRNRKKMYEFDDFSRKKENRENEEESDNVDRFGHRVVSIDDIVEVDYSQNYEGNEEERNEEYQKSIFFTHQSIILGNFERAKKELERAAGLKMRGNYELGKFYYYCKKDIQNAINMFNFAYNDGVKEAAYYLGMIEEGAENDELAQDWYNEGAKNGEINSIIRLGKIAEEKKDYEEAESIYLKIADTKNAELIYNLVRIYFKQNKREKILEWQEKLLNEKQIMGLNSEIIKNIEFMLGNEKDRKYVELINRGNELLEKRDKGNAQKLFLEATQYNERGYLSLAKSYYVAGNGEKAKDTYEKAYSLGVKEAAYELGKYFDTVEENEKEAEKWYKIGQELGDAKSIYELGILYECSKEFGKSEEEAYKLYEKAANMKYAPAISDMIYYNDRQEDRNKSKDWAFKVLNETGLIELGREAIRNAQDFLQEMGEYTGDKISEKNYEIEYDDDLIYFIEKNSKGRNIKEETYERKKSNFWIIFGIVIFIVRLIIKCSEY
;
A
#
# COMPACT_ATOMS: atom_id res chain seq x y z
N MET A 1 16.57 -30.52 20.82
CA MET A 1 17.18 -29.20 20.57
C MET A 1 18.49 -29.28 19.79
N GLU A 2 19.43 -30.17 20.13
CA GLU A 2 20.76 -30.27 19.46
C GLU A 2 20.70 -30.72 17.99
N ILE A 3 19.76 -31.61 17.64
CA ILE A 3 19.55 -32.04 16.23
C ILE A 3 18.98 -30.89 15.38
N VAL A 4 18.11 -30.07 15.97
CA VAL A 4 17.50 -28.90 15.30
C VAL A 4 18.54 -27.80 15.08
N THR A 5 19.43 -27.58 16.05
CA THR A 5 20.54 -26.62 15.90
C THR A 5 21.58 -27.08 14.87
N ALA A 6 21.88 -28.39 14.80
CA ALA A 6 22.77 -28.94 13.77
C ALA A 6 22.19 -28.83 12.34
N ILE A 7 20.86 -29.02 12.19
CA ILE A 7 20.16 -28.83 10.90
C ILE A 7 20.16 -27.35 10.50
N ILE A 8 19.91 -26.44 11.45
CA ILE A 8 19.94 -24.99 11.19
C ILE A 8 21.35 -24.53 10.79
N ILE A 9 22.41 -25.00 11.46
CA ILE A 9 23.80 -24.67 11.11
C ILE A 9 24.16 -25.25 9.73
N GLY A 10 23.70 -26.46 9.41
CA GLY A 10 23.87 -27.06 8.09
C GLY A 10 23.20 -26.26 6.97
N ILE A 11 21.97 -25.79 7.20
CA ILE A 11 21.23 -24.92 6.27
C ILE A 11 21.94 -23.56 6.12
N VAL A 12 22.42 -22.96 7.22
CA VAL A 12 23.14 -21.67 7.19
C VAL A 12 24.46 -21.76 6.42
N ILE A 13 25.22 -22.86 6.57
CA ILE A 13 26.46 -23.07 5.81
C ILE A 13 26.16 -23.27 4.32
N ILE A 14 25.11 -24.01 3.97
CA ILE A 14 24.65 -24.16 2.57
C ILE A 14 24.23 -22.80 2.00
N PHE A 15 23.51 -21.98 2.77
CA PHE A 15 23.13 -20.61 2.40
C PHE A 15 24.35 -19.73 2.17
N ILE A 16 25.38 -19.78 3.02
CA ILE A 16 26.62 -19.01 2.85
C ILE A 16 27.36 -19.43 1.58
N VAL A 17 27.44 -20.73 1.30
CA VAL A 17 28.12 -21.27 0.10
C VAL A 17 27.36 -20.94 -1.20
N ILE A 18 26.03 -21.01 -1.20
CA ILE A 18 25.19 -20.62 -2.35
C ILE A 18 25.28 -19.11 -2.61
N ASN A 19 25.26 -18.30 -1.55
CA ASN A 19 25.34 -16.84 -1.65
C ASN A 19 26.72 -16.37 -2.15
N PHE A 20 27.80 -17.08 -1.80
CA PHE A 20 29.14 -16.82 -2.37
C PHE A 20 29.26 -17.23 -3.85
N ARG A 21 28.59 -18.32 -4.26
CA ARG A 21 28.61 -18.82 -5.64
C ARG A 21 27.77 -17.95 -6.58
N ASN A 22 26.69 -17.34 -6.08
CA ASN A 22 25.81 -16.46 -6.86
C ASN A 22 26.37 -15.03 -7.05
N ARG A 23 27.20 -14.52 -6.12
CA ARG A 23 27.86 -13.21 -6.29
C ARG A 23 28.84 -13.16 -7.47
N LYS A 24 29.40 -14.31 -7.88
CA LYS A 24 30.32 -14.39 -9.02
C LYS A 24 29.62 -14.39 -10.39
N LYS A 25 28.31 -14.69 -10.45
CA LYS A 25 27.53 -14.74 -11.70
C LYS A 25 26.80 -13.45 -12.05
N MET A 26 26.78 -12.46 -11.15
CA MET A 26 26.07 -11.19 -11.35
C MET A 26 26.77 -10.25 -12.35
N TYR A 27 28.00 -10.56 -12.79
CA TYR A 27 28.78 -9.73 -13.72
C TYR A 27 29.30 -10.48 -14.97
N GLU A 28 28.84 -11.71 -15.22
CA GLU A 28 29.21 -12.50 -16.40
C GLU A 28 27.97 -13.16 -17.03
N PHE A 29 27.00 -12.39 -17.51
CA PHE A 29 25.95 -12.94 -18.38
C PHE A 29 25.51 -11.88 -19.39
N ASP A 30 26.43 -11.59 -20.32
CA ASP A 30 26.18 -10.79 -21.52
C ASP A 30 26.72 -11.49 -22.79
N ASP A 31 26.98 -12.80 -22.73
CA ASP A 31 27.41 -13.56 -23.90
C ASP A 31 26.69 -14.90 -24.00
N PHE A 32 25.46 -14.84 -24.50
CA PHE A 32 24.87 -15.96 -25.25
C PHE A 32 24.40 -15.46 -26.61
N SER A 33 25.37 -15.06 -27.41
CA SER A 33 25.26 -15.06 -28.86
C SER A 33 25.17 -16.50 -29.37
N ARG A 34 23.97 -17.04 -29.65
CA ARG A 34 23.83 -18.29 -30.43
C ARG A 34 22.69 -18.29 -31.44
N LYS A 35 23.14 -18.14 -32.70
CA LYS A 35 22.60 -18.68 -33.96
C LYS A 35 21.08 -18.87 -34.06
N LYS A 36 20.47 -17.86 -34.68
CA LYS A 36 19.22 -17.95 -35.44
C LYS A 36 19.36 -19.04 -36.50
N GLU A 37 18.67 -20.16 -36.36
CA GLU A 37 18.32 -21.01 -37.49
C GLU A 37 17.02 -20.48 -38.07
N ASN A 38 17.11 -19.98 -39.30
CA ASN A 38 15.99 -19.43 -40.06
C ASN A 38 14.87 -20.48 -40.19
N ARG A 39 13.68 -20.15 -39.70
CA ARG A 39 12.43 -20.61 -40.32
C ARG A 39 11.88 -19.45 -41.12
N GLU A 40 11.90 -19.61 -42.43
CA GLU A 40 11.30 -18.69 -43.38
C GLU A 40 9.77 -18.85 -43.36
N ASN A 41 9.11 -17.74 -43.04
CA ASN A 41 7.81 -17.23 -43.53
C ASN A 41 6.54 -18.07 -43.38
N GLU A 42 5.55 -17.49 -42.71
CA GLU A 42 4.23 -17.18 -43.29
C GLU A 42 3.60 -16.01 -42.50
N GLU A 43 3.33 -14.90 -43.22
CA GLU A 43 2.60 -13.67 -42.83
C GLU A 43 2.92 -13.02 -41.46
N GLU A 44 3.89 -12.09 -41.45
CA GLU A 44 4.00 -11.02 -40.43
C GLU A 44 2.70 -10.19 -40.46
N SER A 45 1.71 -10.51 -39.61
CA SER A 45 0.76 -9.49 -39.18
C SER A 45 1.56 -8.53 -38.30
N ASP A 46 1.60 -7.25 -38.68
CA ASP A 46 2.21 -6.21 -37.88
C ASP A 46 1.62 -6.30 -36.46
N ASN A 47 2.38 -6.87 -35.53
CA ASN A 47 2.02 -6.88 -34.13
C ASN A 47 2.06 -5.42 -33.72
N VAL A 48 0.91 -4.77 -33.69
CA VAL A 48 0.77 -3.39 -33.25
C VAL A 48 -0.14 -3.33 -32.04
N ASP A 49 0.19 -2.45 -31.10
CA ASP A 49 -0.70 -2.14 -30.00
C ASP A 49 -1.99 -1.50 -30.53
N ARG A 50 -2.93 -1.20 -29.64
CA ARG A 50 -4.23 -0.62 -30.02
C ARG A 50 -4.11 0.75 -30.72
N PHE A 51 -2.95 1.40 -30.65
CA PHE A 51 -2.66 2.70 -31.26
C PHE A 51 -1.78 2.58 -32.51
N GLY A 52 -1.39 1.37 -32.93
CA GLY A 52 -0.63 1.14 -34.15
C GLY A 52 0.90 1.04 -33.95
N HIS A 53 1.40 0.91 -32.71
CA HIS A 53 2.84 0.83 -32.43
C HIS A 53 3.35 -0.61 -32.34
N ARG A 54 4.52 -0.90 -32.95
CA ARG A 54 5.04 -2.27 -33.09
C ARG A 54 5.33 -2.95 -31.73
N VAL A 55 4.73 -4.10 -31.49
CA VAL A 55 4.87 -5.04 -30.36
C VAL A 55 5.58 -6.30 -30.88
N VAL A 56 6.37 -6.99 -30.06
CA VAL A 56 7.06 -8.23 -30.47
C VAL A 56 6.12 -9.44 -30.26
N SER A 57 6.25 -10.48 -31.09
CA SER A 57 5.39 -11.68 -31.06
C SER A 57 5.49 -12.45 -29.73
N ILE A 58 4.37 -13.06 -29.30
CA ILE A 58 4.29 -13.85 -28.06
C ILE A 58 5.27 -15.03 -28.04
N ASP A 59 5.52 -15.62 -29.20
CA ASP A 59 6.42 -16.76 -29.40
C ASP A 59 7.90 -16.41 -29.16
N ASP A 60 8.26 -15.13 -29.19
CA ASP A 60 9.61 -14.65 -28.90
C ASP A 60 9.84 -14.39 -27.40
N ILE A 61 8.79 -14.48 -26.56
CA ILE A 61 8.80 -13.95 -25.18
C ILE A 61 8.54 -15.02 -24.13
N VAL A 62 7.64 -15.98 -24.42
CA VAL A 62 7.26 -17.04 -23.48
C VAL A 62 7.87 -18.36 -23.94
N GLU A 63 8.76 -18.96 -23.15
CA GLU A 63 9.42 -20.23 -23.52
C GLU A 63 8.45 -21.43 -23.52
N VAL A 64 7.29 -21.31 -22.85
CA VAL A 64 6.30 -22.39 -22.72
C VAL A 64 4.88 -21.82 -22.66
N ASP A 65 4.04 -22.14 -23.65
CA ASP A 65 2.60 -21.87 -23.61
C ASP A 65 1.90 -22.84 -22.65
N TYR A 66 1.54 -22.34 -21.47
CA TYR A 66 0.84 -23.10 -20.43
C TYR A 66 -0.70 -23.05 -20.57
N SER A 67 -1.25 -22.26 -21.50
CA SER A 67 -2.71 -22.06 -21.64
C SER A 67 -3.44 -23.31 -22.14
N GLN A 68 -2.75 -24.17 -22.89
CA GLN A 68 -3.35 -25.34 -23.55
C GLN A 68 -3.30 -26.63 -22.72
N ASN A 69 -2.67 -26.65 -21.54
CA ASN A 69 -2.30 -27.89 -20.85
C ASN A 69 -2.89 -28.09 -19.44
N TYR A 70 -3.83 -27.24 -18.99
CA TYR A 70 -4.44 -27.39 -17.67
C TYR A 70 -5.77 -28.15 -17.71
N GLU A 71 -5.77 -29.40 -17.23
CA GLU A 71 -6.95 -30.29 -17.21
C GLU A 71 -7.84 -30.15 -15.95
N GLY A 72 -7.55 -29.22 -15.05
CA GLY A 72 -8.33 -29.00 -13.81
C GLY A 72 -9.55 -28.09 -13.97
N ASN A 73 -10.47 -28.17 -13.02
CA ASN A 73 -11.68 -27.33 -13.00
C ASN A 73 -11.36 -25.86 -12.67
N GLU A 74 -12.34 -24.95 -12.76
CA GLU A 74 -12.11 -23.50 -12.58
C GLU A 74 -11.66 -23.13 -11.15
N GLU A 75 -12.14 -23.86 -10.14
CA GLU A 75 -11.77 -23.66 -8.73
C GLU A 75 -10.31 -24.09 -8.50
N GLU A 76 -9.94 -25.28 -8.95
CA GLU A 76 -8.57 -25.80 -8.91
C GLU A 76 -7.59 -24.89 -9.67
N ARG A 77 -8.01 -24.39 -10.84
CA ARG A 77 -7.24 -23.43 -11.63
C ARG A 77 -7.01 -22.13 -10.86
N ASN A 78 -8.03 -21.63 -10.16
CA ASN A 78 -7.90 -20.44 -9.33
C ASN A 78 -6.97 -20.67 -8.15
N GLU A 79 -7.10 -21.79 -7.43
CA GLU A 79 -6.17 -22.13 -6.35
C GLU A 79 -4.72 -22.21 -6.84
N GLU A 80 -4.50 -22.86 -7.98
CA GLU A 80 -3.17 -23.03 -8.54
C GLU A 80 -2.56 -21.69 -8.99
N TYR A 81 -3.39 -20.79 -9.53
CA TYR A 81 -3.00 -19.41 -9.79
C TYR A 81 -2.56 -18.71 -8.51
N GLN A 82 -3.37 -18.77 -7.44
CA GLN A 82 -3.03 -18.14 -6.16
C GLN A 82 -1.75 -18.71 -5.54
N LYS A 83 -1.55 -20.03 -5.60
CA LYS A 83 -0.31 -20.70 -5.16
C LYS A 83 0.90 -20.20 -5.95
N SER A 84 0.76 -20.08 -7.27
CA SER A 84 1.84 -19.60 -8.15
C SER A 84 2.21 -18.14 -7.82
N ILE A 85 1.23 -17.27 -7.59
CA ILE A 85 1.45 -15.88 -7.15
C ILE A 85 2.14 -15.85 -5.76
N PHE A 86 1.68 -16.66 -4.81
CA PHE A 86 2.31 -16.76 -3.49
C PHE A 86 3.79 -17.18 -3.57
N PHE A 87 4.11 -18.23 -4.33
CA PHE A 87 5.50 -18.70 -4.48
C PHE A 87 6.36 -17.72 -5.28
N THR A 88 5.78 -16.96 -6.20
CA THR A 88 6.45 -15.85 -6.88
C THR A 88 6.94 -14.85 -5.85
N HIS A 89 6.05 -14.36 -4.99
CA HIS A 89 6.38 -13.36 -3.98
C HIS A 89 7.46 -13.85 -3.02
N GLN A 90 7.33 -15.08 -2.54
CA GLN A 90 8.36 -15.71 -1.72
C GLN A 90 9.72 -15.76 -2.45
N SER A 91 9.71 -16.13 -3.74
CA SER A 91 10.94 -16.24 -4.53
C SER A 91 11.60 -14.88 -4.76
N ILE A 92 10.82 -13.83 -5.01
CA ILE A 92 11.33 -12.46 -5.17
C ILE A 92 11.97 -11.96 -3.89
N ILE A 93 11.32 -12.15 -2.73
CA ILE A 93 11.87 -11.81 -1.40
C ILE A 93 13.23 -12.49 -1.18
N LEU A 94 13.33 -13.75 -1.56
CA LEU A 94 14.56 -14.54 -1.46
C LEU A 94 15.60 -14.20 -2.54
N GLY A 95 15.30 -13.27 -3.45
CA GLY A 95 16.16 -12.89 -4.57
C GLY A 95 16.28 -13.96 -5.68
N ASN A 96 15.40 -14.95 -5.69
CA ASN A 96 15.37 -16.02 -6.68
C ASN A 96 14.45 -15.64 -7.86
N PHE A 97 14.92 -14.73 -8.69
CA PHE A 97 14.15 -14.21 -9.82
C PHE A 97 13.85 -15.26 -10.91
N GLU A 98 14.67 -16.30 -11.05
CA GLU A 98 14.41 -17.38 -12.01
C GLU A 98 13.22 -18.23 -11.56
N ARG A 99 13.16 -18.59 -10.28
CA ARG A 99 11.99 -19.28 -9.74
C ARG A 99 10.75 -18.39 -9.81
N ALA A 100 10.87 -17.12 -9.44
CA ALA A 100 9.76 -16.17 -9.55
C ALA A 100 9.21 -16.07 -10.97
N LYS A 101 10.09 -15.95 -11.98
CA LYS A 101 9.71 -15.93 -13.39
C LYS A 101 8.92 -17.20 -13.76
N LYS A 102 9.44 -18.38 -13.41
CA LYS A 102 8.79 -19.65 -13.73
C LYS A 102 7.39 -19.79 -13.12
N GLU A 103 7.22 -19.37 -11.86
CA GLU A 103 5.91 -19.39 -11.22
C GLU A 103 4.95 -18.36 -11.86
N LEU A 104 5.45 -17.22 -12.33
CA LEU A 104 4.63 -16.24 -13.07
C LEU A 104 4.25 -16.71 -14.47
N GLU A 105 5.16 -17.37 -15.20
CA GLU A 105 4.84 -18.00 -16.50
C GLU A 105 3.77 -19.08 -16.32
N ARG A 106 3.84 -19.86 -15.24
CA ARG A 106 2.78 -20.79 -14.86
C ARG A 106 1.46 -20.05 -14.57
N ALA A 107 1.51 -18.97 -13.80
CA ALA A 107 0.33 -18.15 -13.49
C ALA A 107 -0.31 -17.54 -14.75
N ALA A 108 0.49 -17.12 -15.73
CA ALA A 108 0.06 -16.59 -17.02
C ALA A 108 -0.71 -17.64 -17.84
N GLY A 109 -0.28 -18.91 -17.80
CA GLY A 109 -1.04 -20.01 -18.40
C GLY A 109 -2.37 -20.31 -17.73
N LEU A 110 -2.52 -19.97 -16.45
CA LEU A 110 -3.73 -20.27 -15.68
C LEU A 110 -4.79 -19.18 -15.81
N LYS A 111 -4.39 -17.90 -15.80
CA LYS A 111 -5.30 -16.75 -15.86
C LYS A 111 -4.70 -15.60 -16.65
N MET A 112 -5.56 -14.83 -17.33
CA MET A 112 -5.21 -13.60 -18.04
C MET A 112 -4.43 -12.62 -17.14
N ARG A 113 -4.77 -12.57 -15.85
CA ARG A 113 -4.07 -11.73 -14.85
C ARG A 113 -2.62 -12.16 -14.59
N GLY A 114 -2.22 -13.39 -14.92
CA GLY A 114 -0.83 -13.80 -14.83
C GLY A 114 0.08 -13.02 -15.79
N ASN A 115 -0.39 -12.66 -16.99
CA ASN A 115 0.34 -11.77 -17.89
C ASN A 115 0.56 -10.39 -17.27
N TYR A 116 -0.44 -9.85 -16.58
CA TYR A 116 -0.32 -8.57 -15.87
C TYR A 116 0.75 -8.63 -14.75
N GLU A 117 0.78 -9.70 -13.95
CA GLU A 117 1.81 -9.85 -12.91
C GLU A 117 3.21 -10.11 -13.51
N LEU A 118 3.29 -10.82 -14.63
CA LEU A 118 4.54 -11.03 -15.36
C LEU A 118 5.06 -9.71 -15.98
N GLY A 119 4.18 -8.84 -16.46
CA GLY A 119 4.52 -7.51 -16.93
C GLY A 119 5.14 -6.65 -15.82
N LYS A 120 4.54 -6.65 -14.62
CA LYS A 120 5.10 -5.97 -13.43
C LYS A 120 6.47 -6.54 -13.07
N PHE A 121 6.62 -7.86 -13.09
CA PHE A 121 7.91 -8.50 -12.82
C PHE A 121 8.99 -8.06 -13.82
N TYR A 122 8.68 -8.03 -15.11
CA TYR A 122 9.62 -7.56 -16.13
C TYR A 122 10.00 -6.09 -15.92
N TYR A 123 9.01 -5.22 -15.72
CA TYR A 123 9.21 -3.79 -15.55
C TYR A 123 10.09 -3.51 -14.32
N TYR A 124 9.81 -4.16 -13.20
CA TYR A 124 10.40 -3.77 -11.93
C TYR A 124 11.57 -4.65 -11.47
N CYS A 125 11.49 -5.96 -11.63
CA CYS A 125 12.52 -6.88 -11.15
C CYS A 125 13.64 -7.04 -12.17
N LYS A 126 13.28 -7.26 -13.43
CA LYS A 126 14.23 -7.49 -14.53
C LYS A 126 14.66 -6.20 -15.23
N LYS A 127 13.90 -5.10 -15.09
CA LYS A 127 14.10 -3.83 -15.81
C LYS A 127 14.09 -4.03 -17.33
N ASP A 128 13.27 -4.97 -17.77
CA ASP A 128 13.07 -5.32 -19.17
C ASP A 128 11.78 -4.65 -19.66
N ILE A 129 11.93 -3.43 -20.17
CA ILE A 129 10.79 -2.59 -20.56
C ILE A 129 10.02 -3.21 -21.72
N GLN A 130 10.71 -3.80 -22.69
CA GLN A 130 10.04 -4.37 -23.86
C GLN A 130 9.15 -5.55 -23.47
N ASN A 131 9.66 -6.49 -22.67
CA ASN A 131 8.87 -7.62 -22.21
C ASN A 131 7.74 -7.18 -21.27
N ALA A 132 7.94 -6.12 -20.48
CA ALA A 132 6.85 -5.52 -19.71
C ALA A 132 5.73 -4.99 -20.60
N ILE A 133 6.05 -4.17 -21.62
CA ILE A 133 5.07 -3.63 -22.59
C ILE A 133 4.29 -4.77 -23.24
N ASN A 134 4.97 -5.82 -23.69
CA ASN A 134 4.33 -6.95 -24.35
C ASN A 134 3.32 -7.64 -23.40
N MET A 135 3.75 -7.96 -22.18
CA MET A 135 2.91 -8.61 -21.18
C MET A 135 1.71 -7.77 -20.73
N PHE A 136 1.89 -6.45 -20.59
CA PHE A 136 0.79 -5.55 -20.30
C PHE A 136 -0.19 -5.42 -21.46
N ASN A 137 0.29 -5.39 -22.71
CA ASN A 137 -0.58 -5.40 -23.89
C ASN A 137 -1.41 -6.69 -23.98
N PHE A 138 -0.80 -7.86 -23.75
CA PHE A 138 -1.55 -9.13 -23.69
C PHE A 138 -2.63 -9.07 -22.60
N ALA A 139 -2.26 -8.70 -21.39
CA ALA A 139 -3.20 -8.58 -20.29
C ALA A 139 -4.35 -7.59 -20.60
N TYR A 140 -4.04 -6.43 -21.20
CA TYR A 140 -5.03 -5.44 -21.60
C TYR A 140 -6.01 -5.97 -22.64
N ASN A 141 -5.49 -6.61 -23.69
CA ASN A 141 -6.27 -7.19 -24.79
C ASN A 141 -7.14 -8.36 -24.31
N ASP A 142 -6.65 -9.14 -23.35
CA ASP A 142 -7.39 -10.22 -22.69
C ASP A 142 -8.45 -9.72 -21.69
N GLY A 143 -8.46 -8.42 -21.37
CA GLY A 143 -9.51 -7.79 -20.55
C GLY A 143 -9.08 -7.30 -19.18
N VAL A 144 -7.81 -7.45 -18.79
CA VAL A 144 -7.22 -6.84 -17.59
C VAL A 144 -6.93 -5.37 -17.87
N LYS A 145 -7.97 -4.54 -17.80
CA LYS A 145 -7.89 -3.11 -18.17
C LYS A 145 -6.97 -2.31 -17.24
N GLU A 146 -6.66 -2.84 -16.06
CA GLU A 146 -5.65 -2.28 -15.15
C GLU A 146 -4.25 -2.14 -15.79
N ALA A 147 -3.94 -2.95 -16.80
CA ALA A 147 -2.67 -2.88 -17.53
C ALA A 147 -2.46 -1.55 -18.27
N ALA A 148 -3.52 -0.83 -18.63
CA ALA A 148 -3.44 0.45 -19.34
C ALA A 148 -2.65 1.51 -18.54
N TYR A 149 -2.75 1.50 -17.20
CA TYR A 149 -1.97 2.40 -16.36
C TYR A 149 -0.46 2.19 -16.54
N TYR A 150 0.00 0.93 -16.55
CA TYR A 150 1.40 0.62 -16.68
C TYR A 150 1.93 0.95 -18.08
N LEU A 151 1.13 0.71 -19.12
CA LEU A 151 1.46 1.13 -20.48
C LEU A 151 1.61 2.66 -20.53
N GLY A 152 0.64 3.41 -19.99
CA GLY A 152 0.75 4.87 -19.92
C GLY A 152 1.96 5.36 -19.12
N MET A 153 2.30 4.70 -18.01
CA MET A 153 3.47 5.03 -17.17
C MET A 153 4.79 4.75 -17.89
N ILE A 154 4.87 3.65 -18.64
CA ILE A 154 6.05 3.34 -19.45
C ILE A 154 6.25 4.40 -20.53
N GLU A 155 5.18 4.78 -21.24
CA GLU A 155 5.23 5.80 -22.29
C GLU A 155 5.55 7.19 -21.74
N GLU A 156 5.01 7.54 -20.57
CA GLU A 156 5.35 8.79 -19.88
C GLU A 156 6.84 8.83 -19.51
N GLY A 157 7.38 7.71 -19.01
CA GLY A 157 8.81 7.57 -18.73
C GLY A 157 9.70 7.63 -20.00
N ALA A 158 9.13 7.31 -21.16
CA ALA A 158 9.76 7.44 -22.47
C ALA A 158 9.59 8.84 -23.10
N GLU A 159 8.99 9.79 -22.39
CA GLU A 159 8.67 11.15 -22.87
C GLU A 159 7.66 11.16 -24.05
N ASN A 160 6.86 10.10 -24.19
CA ASN A 160 5.79 9.99 -25.19
C ASN A 160 4.45 10.48 -24.61
N ASP A 161 4.38 11.78 -24.24
CA ASP A 161 3.27 12.37 -23.49
C ASP A 161 1.87 12.17 -24.09
N GLU A 162 1.75 12.16 -25.43
CA GLU A 162 0.48 11.92 -26.12
C GLU A 162 0.02 10.48 -25.93
N LEU A 163 0.90 9.51 -26.18
CA LEU A 163 0.60 8.08 -26.05
C LEU A 163 0.35 7.68 -24.58
N ALA A 164 1.10 8.28 -23.65
CA ALA A 164 0.85 8.13 -22.22
C ALA A 164 -0.57 8.56 -21.84
N GLN A 165 -1.00 9.74 -22.29
CA GLN A 165 -2.36 10.25 -22.06
C GLN A 165 -3.42 9.36 -22.71
N ASP A 166 -3.18 8.83 -23.90
CA ASP A 166 -4.10 7.91 -24.57
C ASP A 166 -4.31 6.63 -23.75
N TRP A 167 -3.23 6.03 -23.25
CA TRP A 167 -3.30 4.85 -22.37
C TRP A 167 -4.00 5.15 -21.05
N TYR A 168 -3.68 6.27 -20.39
CA TYR A 168 -4.39 6.65 -19.17
C TYR A 168 -5.87 6.92 -19.42
N ASN A 169 -6.24 7.52 -20.56
CA ASN A 169 -7.63 7.73 -20.92
C ASN A 169 -8.36 6.39 -21.12
N GLU A 170 -7.72 5.40 -21.75
CA GLU A 170 -8.27 4.04 -21.86
C GLU A 170 -8.45 3.38 -20.48
N GLY A 171 -7.46 3.48 -19.59
CA GLY A 171 -7.58 2.99 -18.22
C GLY A 171 -8.73 3.67 -17.46
N ALA A 172 -8.80 5.00 -17.53
CA ALA A 172 -9.82 5.79 -16.85
C ALA A 172 -11.25 5.53 -17.37
N LYS A 173 -11.44 5.29 -18.68
CA LYS A 173 -12.74 4.86 -19.25
C LYS A 173 -13.24 3.55 -18.64
N ASN A 174 -12.32 2.67 -18.23
CA ASN A 174 -12.63 1.40 -17.59
C ASN A 174 -12.64 1.47 -16.05
N GLY A 175 -12.55 2.68 -15.47
CA GLY A 175 -12.58 2.88 -14.02
C GLY A 175 -11.27 2.52 -13.30
N GLU A 176 -10.16 2.37 -14.03
CA GLU A 176 -8.84 2.16 -13.43
C GLU A 176 -8.40 3.43 -12.70
N ILE A 177 -8.17 3.28 -11.40
CA ILE A 177 -8.05 4.41 -10.48
C ILE A 177 -6.73 5.17 -10.67
N ASN A 178 -5.61 4.48 -10.91
CA ASN A 178 -4.31 5.13 -10.99
C ASN A 178 -4.20 6.01 -12.25
N SER A 179 -4.83 5.61 -13.34
CA SER A 179 -4.96 6.35 -14.58
C SER A 179 -5.82 7.60 -14.37
N ILE A 180 -6.94 7.49 -13.65
CA ILE A 180 -7.74 8.66 -13.25
C ILE A 180 -6.88 9.60 -12.39
N ILE A 181 -6.14 9.08 -11.41
CA ILE A 181 -5.28 9.89 -10.56
C ILE A 181 -4.21 10.60 -11.38
N ARG A 182 -3.56 9.88 -12.29
CA ARG A 182 -2.47 10.41 -13.11
C ARG A 182 -2.96 11.48 -14.09
N LEU A 183 -4.08 11.24 -14.79
CA LEU A 183 -4.70 12.27 -15.63
C LEU A 183 -5.06 13.53 -14.84
N GLY A 184 -5.61 13.35 -13.63
CA GLY A 184 -5.90 14.47 -12.73
C GLY A 184 -4.64 15.26 -12.37
N LYS A 185 -3.53 14.57 -12.05
CA LYS A 185 -2.23 15.20 -11.77
C LYS A 185 -1.67 15.94 -13.00
N ILE A 186 -1.77 15.36 -14.20
CA ILE A 186 -1.38 16.02 -15.45
C ILE A 186 -2.19 17.31 -15.66
N ALA A 187 -3.50 17.29 -15.41
CA ALA A 187 -4.34 18.49 -15.48
C ALA A 187 -3.94 19.52 -14.40
N GLU A 188 -3.63 19.09 -13.17
CA GLU A 188 -3.11 19.96 -12.11
C GLU A 188 -1.79 20.65 -12.47
N GLU A 189 -0.87 19.91 -13.11
CA GLU A 189 0.42 20.44 -13.57
C GLU A 189 0.25 21.49 -14.67
N LYS A 190 -0.72 21.27 -15.57
CA LYS A 190 -1.19 22.25 -16.56
C LYS A 190 -1.98 23.41 -15.95
N LYS A 191 -2.30 23.34 -14.65
CA LYS A 191 -3.18 24.26 -13.91
C LYS A 191 -4.60 24.35 -14.46
N ASP A 192 -5.02 23.31 -15.17
CA ASP A 192 -6.39 23.14 -15.64
C ASP A 192 -7.22 22.47 -14.53
N TYR A 193 -7.65 23.28 -13.56
CA TYR A 193 -8.37 22.78 -12.39
C TYR A 193 -9.81 22.36 -12.71
N GLU A 194 -10.37 22.82 -13.83
CA GLU A 194 -11.70 22.44 -14.31
C GLU A 194 -11.67 21.03 -14.88
N GLU A 195 -10.66 20.72 -15.69
CA GLU A 195 -10.43 19.35 -16.18
C GLU A 195 -10.05 18.41 -15.03
N ALA A 196 -9.16 18.84 -14.12
CA ALA A 196 -8.80 18.04 -12.94
C ALA A 196 -10.04 17.69 -12.07
N GLU A 197 -10.96 18.65 -11.89
CA GLU A 197 -12.23 18.42 -11.20
C GLU A 197 -13.08 17.37 -11.93
N SER A 198 -13.27 17.52 -13.24
CA SER A 198 -14.01 16.56 -14.08
C SER A 198 -13.45 15.14 -13.96
N ILE A 199 -12.11 15.01 -13.97
CA ILE A 199 -11.42 13.74 -13.83
C ILE A 199 -11.60 13.15 -12.43
N TYR A 200 -11.33 13.91 -11.37
CA TYR A 200 -11.42 13.41 -9.99
C TYR A 200 -12.86 13.16 -9.53
N LEU A 201 -13.87 13.76 -10.17
CA LEU A 201 -15.27 13.39 -9.93
C LEU A 201 -15.56 11.92 -10.27
N LYS A 202 -14.78 11.28 -11.16
CA LYS A 202 -14.94 9.84 -11.48
C LYS A 202 -14.62 8.91 -10.29
N ILE A 203 -13.84 9.39 -9.31
CA ILE A 203 -13.50 8.64 -8.08
C ILE A 203 -14.30 9.09 -6.86
N ALA A 204 -15.26 10.00 -7.02
CA ALA A 204 -16.10 10.55 -5.94
C ALA A 204 -16.89 9.48 -5.16
N ASP A 205 -17.41 8.46 -5.85
CA ASP A 205 -18.28 7.43 -5.25
C ASP A 205 -17.53 6.20 -4.73
N THR A 206 -16.22 6.32 -4.65
CA THR A 206 -15.36 5.19 -4.33
C THR A 206 -15.27 4.89 -2.84
N LYS A 207 -15.77 5.79 -1.98
CA LYS A 207 -15.68 5.76 -0.51
C LYS A 207 -14.24 5.61 0.03
N ASN A 208 -13.29 6.35 -0.53
CA ASN A 208 -11.94 6.45 0.03
C ASN A 208 -11.55 7.90 0.19
N ALA A 209 -11.21 8.25 1.42
CA ALA A 209 -10.97 9.62 1.81
C ALA A 209 -9.75 10.23 1.11
N GLU A 210 -8.68 9.48 0.88
CA GLU A 210 -7.47 9.98 0.22
C GLU A 210 -7.75 10.38 -1.25
N LEU A 211 -8.51 9.56 -1.95
CA LEU A 211 -8.93 9.82 -3.33
C LEU A 211 -9.90 10.99 -3.43
N ILE A 212 -10.88 11.03 -2.53
CA ILE A 212 -11.81 12.15 -2.41
C ILE A 212 -11.04 13.43 -2.04
N TYR A 213 -9.99 13.32 -1.22
CA TYR A 213 -9.18 14.46 -0.81
C TYR A 213 -8.44 15.10 -1.98
N ASN A 214 -8.08 14.36 -3.04
CA ASN A 214 -7.58 14.97 -4.29
C ASN A 214 -8.61 15.91 -4.91
N LEU A 215 -9.87 15.50 -5.01
CA LEU A 215 -10.96 16.36 -5.47
C LEU A 215 -11.16 17.58 -4.54
N VAL A 216 -11.09 17.39 -3.22
CA VAL A 216 -11.19 18.49 -2.25
C VAL A 216 -10.05 19.50 -2.39
N ARG A 217 -8.82 19.04 -2.65
CA ARG A 217 -7.67 19.90 -2.96
C ARG A 217 -7.90 20.72 -4.23
N ILE A 218 -8.55 20.15 -5.25
CA ILE A 218 -8.94 20.90 -6.45
C ILE A 218 -9.95 22.00 -6.13
N TYR A 219 -11.01 21.70 -5.37
CA TYR A 219 -11.94 22.73 -4.92
C TYR A 219 -11.27 23.83 -4.11
N PHE A 220 -10.28 23.48 -3.30
CA PHE A 220 -9.47 24.44 -2.57
C PHE A 220 -8.66 25.35 -3.50
N LYS A 221 -7.99 24.80 -4.53
CA LYS A 221 -7.28 25.57 -5.55
C LYS A 221 -8.21 26.50 -6.35
N GLN A 222 -9.46 26.09 -6.56
CA GLN A 222 -10.50 26.88 -7.22
C GLN A 222 -11.26 27.85 -6.29
N ASN A 223 -10.95 27.88 -4.98
CA ASN A 223 -11.70 28.64 -3.96
C ASN A 223 -13.20 28.28 -3.85
N LYS A 224 -13.59 27.05 -4.23
CA LYS A 224 -14.97 26.54 -4.13
C LYS A 224 -15.29 26.07 -2.71
N ARG A 225 -15.43 27.02 -1.77
CA ARG A 225 -15.62 26.75 -0.32
C ARG A 225 -16.86 25.91 -0.01
N GLU A 226 -17.97 26.15 -0.68
CA GLU A 226 -19.22 25.39 -0.49
C GLU A 226 -19.03 23.91 -0.83
N LYS A 227 -18.28 23.61 -1.89
CA LYS A 227 -17.95 22.22 -2.27
C LYS A 227 -17.06 21.54 -1.24
N ILE A 228 -16.11 22.26 -0.65
CA ILE A 228 -15.29 21.69 0.44
C ILE A 228 -16.17 21.34 1.65
N LEU A 229 -17.15 22.18 2.00
CA LEU A 229 -18.10 21.90 3.07
C LEU A 229 -18.98 20.67 2.76
N GLU A 230 -19.54 20.58 1.56
CA GLU A 230 -20.31 19.40 1.11
C GLU A 230 -19.50 18.11 1.28
N TRP A 231 -18.24 18.13 0.86
CA TRP A 231 -17.36 16.95 0.95
C TRP A 231 -16.89 16.66 2.37
N GLN A 232 -16.68 17.68 3.21
CA GLN A 232 -16.43 17.48 4.64
C GLN A 232 -17.59 16.75 5.30
N GLU A 233 -18.83 17.20 5.02
CA GLU A 233 -20.04 16.57 5.55
C GLU A 233 -20.15 15.11 5.07
N LYS A 234 -19.95 14.87 3.77
CA LYS A 234 -20.00 13.52 3.20
C LYS A 234 -18.94 12.59 3.81
N LEU A 235 -17.69 13.04 3.95
CA LEU A 235 -16.61 12.24 4.54
C LEU A 235 -16.87 11.86 6.00
N LEU A 236 -17.51 12.74 6.77
CA LEU A 236 -17.77 12.51 8.21
C LEU A 236 -19.09 11.77 8.48
N ASN A 237 -20.08 11.88 7.60
CA ASN A 237 -21.44 11.39 7.82
C ASN A 237 -21.85 10.23 6.90
N GLU A 238 -21.02 9.86 5.92
CA GLU A 238 -21.25 8.65 5.14
C GLU A 238 -20.65 7.42 5.82
N LYS A 239 -21.38 6.31 5.76
CA LYS A 239 -20.93 5.02 6.28
C LYS A 239 -19.83 4.45 5.39
N GLN A 240 -18.86 3.80 6.02
CA GLN A 240 -17.81 3.02 5.36
C GLN A 240 -16.89 3.85 4.44
N ILE A 241 -16.58 5.09 4.82
CA ILE A 241 -15.50 5.86 4.19
C ILE A 241 -14.15 5.26 4.63
N MET A 242 -13.44 4.65 3.70
CA MET A 242 -12.15 4.02 3.95
C MET A 242 -11.01 5.04 3.96
N GLY A 243 -9.99 4.80 4.78
CA GLY A 243 -8.77 5.63 4.83
C GLY A 243 -8.99 7.05 5.34
N LEU A 244 -10.14 7.34 5.96
CA LEU A 244 -10.36 8.61 6.63
C LEU A 244 -9.43 8.70 7.84
N ASN A 245 -8.53 9.66 7.85
CA ASN A 245 -7.60 9.87 8.94
C ASN A 245 -7.69 11.29 9.51
N SER A 246 -7.14 11.49 10.70
CA SER A 246 -7.18 12.78 11.41
C SER A 246 -6.48 13.90 10.63
N GLU A 247 -5.53 13.57 9.75
CA GLU A 247 -4.81 14.56 8.94
C GLU A 247 -5.70 15.12 7.83
N ILE A 248 -6.43 14.27 7.09
CA ILE A 248 -7.41 14.71 6.07
C ILE A 248 -8.47 15.61 6.72
N ILE A 249 -9.05 15.18 7.84
CA ILE A 249 -10.09 15.95 8.55
C ILE A 249 -9.55 17.34 8.93
N LYS A 250 -8.38 17.40 9.56
CA LYS A 250 -7.77 18.66 10.00
C LYS A 250 -7.38 19.56 8.83
N ASN A 251 -6.82 19.01 7.75
CA ASN A 251 -6.50 19.79 6.57
C ASN A 251 -7.76 20.41 5.96
N ILE A 252 -8.88 19.68 5.88
CA ILE A 252 -10.16 20.21 5.39
C ILE A 252 -10.68 21.32 6.32
N GLU A 253 -10.60 21.15 7.64
CA GLU A 253 -10.94 22.21 8.60
C GLU A 253 -10.11 23.49 8.35
N PHE A 254 -8.80 23.35 8.13
CA PHE A 254 -7.93 24.49 7.82
C PHE A 254 -8.20 25.10 6.44
N MET A 255 -8.58 24.30 5.43
CA MET A 255 -9.02 24.82 4.12
C MET A 255 -10.23 25.75 4.24
N LEU A 256 -11.12 25.47 5.20
CA LEU A 256 -12.35 26.21 5.49
C LEU A 256 -12.16 27.36 6.48
N GLY A 257 -10.98 27.43 7.09
CA GLY A 257 -10.58 28.37 8.13
C GLY A 257 -10.19 29.75 7.59
N ASN A 258 -9.40 30.47 8.38
CA ASN A 258 -8.96 31.82 8.04
C ASN A 258 -7.80 31.81 7.01
N GLU A 259 -7.35 32.99 6.59
CA GLU A 259 -6.26 33.12 5.59
C GLU A 259 -4.96 32.42 6.00
N LYS A 260 -4.58 32.44 7.29
CA LYS A 260 -3.38 31.73 7.77
C LYS A 260 -3.55 30.21 7.67
N ASP A 261 -4.71 29.69 8.04
CA ASP A 261 -5.01 28.25 7.94
C ASP A 261 -4.96 27.79 6.48
N ARG A 262 -5.56 28.57 5.58
CA ARG A 262 -5.52 28.30 4.14
C ARG A 262 -4.08 28.37 3.60
N LYS A 263 -3.29 29.34 4.05
CA LYS A 263 -1.88 29.45 3.63
C LYS A 263 -1.04 28.27 4.12
N TYR A 264 -1.27 27.82 5.35
CA TYR A 264 -0.69 26.60 5.88
C TYR A 264 -1.01 25.40 4.97
N VAL A 265 -2.28 25.16 4.64
CA VAL A 265 -2.67 24.02 3.80
C VAL A 265 -2.09 24.11 2.38
N GLU A 266 -2.02 25.31 1.80
CA GLU A 266 -1.36 25.52 0.49
C GLU A 266 0.10 25.02 0.52
N LEU A 267 0.86 25.41 1.56
CA LEU A 267 2.26 25.04 1.73
C LEU A 267 2.42 23.54 2.00
N ILE A 268 1.56 22.95 2.84
CA ILE A 268 1.56 21.50 3.09
C ILE A 268 1.29 20.72 1.81
N ASN A 269 0.25 21.09 1.05
CA ASN A 269 -0.09 20.40 -0.19
C ASN A 269 1.04 20.49 -1.22
N ARG A 270 1.64 21.66 -1.40
CA ARG A 270 2.80 21.84 -2.30
C ARG A 270 4.03 21.07 -1.81
N GLY A 271 4.25 21.01 -0.50
CA GLY A 271 5.32 20.21 0.10
C GLY A 271 5.12 18.72 -0.16
N ASN A 272 3.90 18.21 -0.01
CA ASN A 272 3.56 16.82 -0.30
C ASN A 272 3.70 16.50 -1.80
N GLU A 273 3.26 17.39 -2.70
CA GLU A 273 3.49 17.28 -4.15
C GLU A 273 5.00 17.17 -4.49
N LEU A 274 5.87 17.89 -3.78
CA LEU A 274 7.33 17.78 -3.94
C LEU A 274 7.89 16.46 -3.37
N LEU A 275 7.33 15.95 -2.27
CA LEU A 275 7.71 14.63 -1.74
C LEU A 275 7.39 13.51 -2.74
N GLU A 276 6.23 13.57 -3.40
CA GLU A 276 5.87 12.61 -4.47
C GLU A 276 6.89 12.66 -5.61
N LYS A 277 7.40 13.86 -5.94
CA LYS A 277 8.48 14.06 -6.93
C LYS A 277 9.88 13.78 -6.40
N ARG A 278 9.99 13.20 -5.19
CA ARG A 278 11.25 12.92 -4.47
C ARG A 278 12.12 14.14 -4.18
N ASP A 279 11.59 15.35 -4.28
CA ASP A 279 12.27 16.60 -3.93
C ASP A 279 12.09 16.89 -2.43
N LYS A 280 12.73 16.03 -1.62
CA LYS A 280 12.66 16.10 -0.15
C LYS A 280 13.17 17.45 0.39
N GLY A 281 14.18 18.03 -0.25
CA GLY A 281 14.82 19.26 0.20
C GLY A 281 13.91 20.48 0.05
N ASN A 282 13.24 20.64 -1.09
CA ASN A 282 12.30 21.75 -1.26
C ASN A 282 10.98 21.49 -0.53
N ALA A 283 10.53 20.24 -0.40
CA ALA A 283 9.39 19.90 0.46
C ALA A 283 9.61 20.35 1.91
N GLN A 284 10.78 20.05 2.48
CA GLN A 284 11.16 20.47 3.84
C GLN A 284 11.18 21.99 4.01
N LYS A 285 11.59 22.75 3.00
CA LYS A 285 11.53 24.22 3.03
C LYS A 285 10.08 24.71 3.12
N LEU A 286 9.17 24.13 2.34
CA LEU A 286 7.75 24.49 2.39
C LEU A 286 7.11 24.11 3.71
N PHE A 287 7.42 22.95 4.28
CA PHE A 287 6.93 22.57 5.61
C PHE A 287 7.46 23.50 6.71
N LEU A 288 8.74 23.91 6.63
CA LEU A 288 9.30 24.91 7.54
C LEU A 288 8.62 26.27 7.38
N GLU A 289 8.35 26.72 6.16
CA GLU A 289 7.57 27.94 5.90
C GLU A 289 6.16 27.84 6.50
N ALA A 290 5.50 26.68 6.37
CA ALA A 290 4.16 26.43 6.91
C ALA A 290 4.10 26.65 8.44
N THR A 291 5.20 26.44 9.16
CA THR A 291 5.28 26.68 10.62
C THR A 291 5.08 28.14 11.02
N GLN A 292 5.25 29.09 10.10
CA GLN A 292 4.99 30.51 10.35
C GLN A 292 3.49 30.84 10.38
N TYR A 293 2.68 29.96 9.80
CA TYR A 293 1.23 30.12 9.69
C TYR A 293 0.49 29.23 10.67
N ASN A 294 1.01 28.03 10.92
CA ASN A 294 0.45 27.08 11.87
C ASN A 294 1.54 26.10 12.36
N GLU A 295 1.67 25.94 13.67
CA GLU A 295 2.70 25.12 14.31
C GLU A 295 2.61 23.64 13.90
N ARG A 296 1.43 23.18 13.44
CA ARG A 296 1.25 21.83 12.88
C ARG A 296 2.19 21.53 11.71
N GLY A 297 2.73 22.56 11.03
CA GLY A 297 3.76 22.38 10.00
C GLY A 297 5.00 21.62 10.49
N TYR A 298 5.29 21.67 11.80
CA TYR A 298 6.36 20.87 12.38
C TYR A 298 6.09 19.36 12.31
N LEU A 299 4.83 18.89 12.28
CA LEU A 299 4.53 17.47 12.07
C LEU A 299 4.94 17.01 10.68
N SER A 300 4.53 17.74 9.63
CA SER A 300 4.90 17.40 8.25
C SER A 300 6.41 17.50 8.04
N LEU A 301 7.06 18.49 8.65
CA LEU A 301 8.51 18.62 8.64
C LEU A 301 9.20 17.42 9.32
N ALA A 302 8.75 17.04 10.51
CA ALA A 302 9.29 15.89 11.25
C ALA A 302 9.10 14.58 10.48
N LYS A 303 7.89 14.31 9.97
CA LYS A 303 7.60 13.15 9.09
C LYS A 303 8.54 13.12 7.89
N SER A 304 8.82 14.28 7.27
CA SER A 304 9.74 14.34 6.13
C SER A 304 11.21 14.06 6.51
N TYR A 305 11.64 14.40 7.73
CA TYR A 305 12.98 14.01 8.22
C TYR A 305 13.05 12.51 8.51
N TYR A 306 11.99 11.94 9.07
CA TYR A 306 11.89 10.51 9.31
C TYR A 306 12.02 9.71 8.01
N VAL A 307 11.24 10.06 6.98
CA VAL A 307 11.31 9.45 5.63
C VAL A 307 12.64 9.73 4.90
N ALA A 308 13.39 10.74 5.34
CA ALA A 308 14.75 10.99 4.85
C ALA A 308 15.82 10.18 5.61
N GLY A 309 15.43 9.31 6.54
CA GLY A 309 16.34 8.52 7.37
C GLY A 309 17.01 9.33 8.49
N ASN A 310 16.53 10.54 8.78
CA ASN A 310 17.06 11.40 9.83
C ASN A 310 16.15 11.35 11.07
N GLY A 311 16.18 10.19 11.75
CA GLY A 311 15.31 9.91 12.89
C GLY A 311 15.50 10.86 14.08
N GLU A 312 16.74 11.18 14.44
CA GLU A 312 17.04 12.11 15.54
C GLU A 312 16.46 13.51 15.28
N LYS A 313 16.65 14.03 14.06
CA LYS A 313 16.06 15.32 13.67
C LYS A 313 14.54 15.27 13.62
N ALA A 314 13.96 14.13 13.22
CA ALA A 314 12.51 13.94 13.25
C ALA A 314 11.98 14.01 14.69
N LYS A 315 12.61 13.29 15.62
CA LYS A 315 12.30 13.36 17.06
C LYS A 315 12.40 14.78 17.60
N ASP A 316 13.52 15.47 17.41
CA ASP A 316 13.70 16.84 17.89
C ASP A 316 12.60 17.78 17.36
N THR A 317 12.19 17.56 16.11
CA THR A 317 11.14 18.35 15.47
C THR A 317 9.75 17.99 16.02
N TYR A 318 9.48 16.72 16.33
CA TYR A 318 8.24 16.32 17.02
C TYR A 318 8.19 16.86 18.45
N GLU A 319 9.28 16.79 19.22
CA GLU A 319 9.37 17.37 20.56
C GLU A 319 9.11 18.88 20.52
N LYS A 320 9.68 19.57 19.52
CA LYS A 320 9.38 20.98 19.27
C LYS A 320 7.90 21.20 18.96
N ALA A 321 7.30 20.42 18.07
CA ALA A 321 5.87 20.51 17.75
C ALA A 321 5.01 20.36 19.00
N TYR A 322 5.30 19.35 19.83
CA TYR A 322 4.62 19.11 21.10
C TYR A 322 4.76 20.30 22.06
N SER A 323 5.99 20.84 22.22
CA SER A 323 6.25 22.00 23.09
C SER A 323 5.50 23.27 22.67
N LEU A 324 5.14 23.36 21.40
CA LEU A 324 4.34 24.44 20.81
C LEU A 324 2.83 24.16 20.85
N GLY A 325 2.41 23.08 21.50
CA GLY A 325 0.99 22.73 21.70
C GLY A 325 0.39 21.85 20.61
N VAL A 326 1.18 21.33 19.67
CA VAL A 326 0.71 20.38 18.65
C VAL A 326 0.60 18.99 19.27
N LYS A 327 -0.59 18.70 19.83
CA LYS A 327 -0.88 17.49 20.63
C LYS A 327 -0.65 16.19 19.87
N GLU A 328 -0.90 16.18 18.57
CA GLU A 328 -0.71 15.00 17.71
C GLU A 328 0.74 14.50 17.69
N ALA A 329 1.71 15.35 18.03
CA ALA A 329 3.11 14.95 18.10
C ALA A 329 3.39 13.94 19.22
N ALA A 330 2.53 13.84 20.24
CA ALA A 330 2.69 12.87 21.32
C ALA A 330 2.61 11.42 20.80
N TYR A 331 1.67 11.13 19.91
CA TYR A 331 1.56 9.83 19.25
C TYR A 331 2.83 9.52 18.44
N GLU A 332 3.28 10.47 17.63
CA GLU A 332 4.45 10.29 16.75
C GLU A 332 5.74 10.09 17.58
N LEU A 333 5.88 10.76 18.72
CA LEU A 333 6.98 10.53 19.66
C LEU A 333 6.89 9.14 20.30
N GLY A 334 5.71 8.72 20.75
CA GLY A 334 5.51 7.37 21.28
C GLY A 334 5.94 6.31 20.27
N LYS A 335 5.45 6.43 19.03
CA LYS A 335 5.83 5.53 17.93
C LYS A 335 7.33 5.56 17.64
N TYR A 336 7.96 6.73 17.67
CA TYR A 336 9.40 6.85 17.47
C TYR A 336 10.18 6.08 18.54
N PHE A 337 9.86 6.26 19.83
CA PHE A 337 10.54 5.54 20.90
C PHE A 337 10.29 4.04 20.84
N ASP A 338 9.07 3.63 20.51
CA ASP A 338 8.67 2.22 20.41
C ASP A 338 9.43 1.49 19.28
N THR A 339 9.46 2.09 18.10
CA THR A 339 9.93 1.42 16.87
C THR A 339 11.36 1.72 16.46
N VAL A 340 11.90 2.90 16.83
CA VAL A 340 13.24 3.36 16.41
C VAL A 340 14.26 3.21 17.52
N GLU A 341 13.94 3.69 18.72
CA GLU A 341 14.83 3.56 19.88
C GLU A 341 14.60 2.25 20.65
N GLU A 342 13.56 1.49 20.33
CA GLU A 342 13.12 0.28 21.05
C GLU A 342 13.03 0.51 22.58
N ASN A 343 12.61 1.73 22.95
CA ASN A 343 12.51 2.20 24.32
C ASN A 343 11.05 2.22 24.76
N GLU A 344 10.56 1.05 25.16
CA GLU A 344 9.19 0.84 25.63
C GLU A 344 8.79 1.78 26.79
N LYS A 345 9.74 2.22 27.64
CA LYS A 345 9.45 3.13 28.76
C LYS A 345 9.05 4.52 28.30
N GLU A 346 9.84 5.07 27.37
CA GLU A 346 9.54 6.38 26.80
C GLU A 346 8.31 6.29 25.87
N ALA A 347 8.15 5.19 25.14
CA ALA A 347 6.93 4.93 24.37
C ALA A 347 5.68 4.95 25.25
N GLU A 348 5.66 4.19 26.35
CA GLU A 348 4.55 4.16 27.31
C GLU A 348 4.22 5.56 27.84
N LYS A 349 5.24 6.34 28.21
CA LYS A 349 5.08 7.72 28.69
C LYS A 349 4.41 8.61 27.64
N TRP A 350 4.86 8.56 26.40
CA TRP A 350 4.28 9.38 25.32
C TRP A 350 2.88 8.91 24.93
N TYR A 351 2.62 7.60 24.89
CA TYR A 351 1.28 7.08 24.65
C TYR A 351 0.30 7.44 25.78
N LYS A 352 0.73 7.45 27.04
CA LYS A 352 -0.08 7.96 28.17
C LYS A 352 -0.40 9.45 28.02
N ILE A 353 0.58 10.26 27.61
CA ILE A 353 0.35 11.68 27.29
C ILE A 353 -0.69 11.80 26.18
N GLY A 354 -0.56 11.04 25.09
CA GLY A 354 -1.54 11.02 24.00
C GLY A 354 -2.95 10.60 24.47
N GLN A 355 -3.02 9.60 25.36
CA GLN A 355 -4.26 9.18 25.99
C GLN A 355 -4.93 10.30 26.82
N GLU A 356 -4.16 11.04 27.63
CA GLU A 356 -4.67 12.18 28.40
C GLU A 356 -5.18 13.29 27.49
N LEU A 357 -4.58 13.44 26.31
CA LEU A 357 -4.97 14.39 25.28
C LEU A 357 -6.17 13.92 24.42
N GLY A 358 -6.65 12.69 24.64
CA GLY A 358 -7.77 12.14 23.88
C GLY A 358 -7.40 11.71 22.46
N ASP A 359 -6.17 11.26 22.23
CA ASP A 359 -5.76 10.66 20.96
C ASP A 359 -6.05 9.16 20.94
N ALA A 360 -6.97 8.73 20.06
CA ALA A 360 -7.40 7.34 19.98
C ALA A 360 -6.26 6.40 19.53
N LYS A 361 -5.33 6.88 18.70
CA LYS A 361 -4.17 6.10 18.24
C LYS A 361 -3.23 5.80 19.40
N SER A 362 -2.87 6.81 20.19
CA SER A 362 -2.04 6.63 21.38
C SER A 362 -2.67 5.69 22.41
N ILE A 363 -3.99 5.76 22.61
CA ILE A 363 -4.72 4.85 23.50
C ILE A 363 -4.61 3.41 23.00
N TYR A 364 -4.77 3.21 21.69
CA TYR A 364 -4.67 1.91 21.06
C TYR A 364 -3.26 1.33 21.17
N GLU A 365 -2.22 2.10 20.81
CA GLU A 365 -0.82 1.64 20.92
C GLU A 365 -0.42 1.35 22.37
N LEU A 366 -0.95 2.10 23.35
CA LEU A 366 -0.75 1.78 24.76
C LEU A 366 -1.33 0.40 25.12
N GLY A 367 -2.48 0.04 24.53
CA GLY A 367 -3.07 -1.28 24.67
C GLY A 367 -2.18 -2.37 24.09
N ILE A 368 -1.66 -2.15 22.87
CA ILE A 368 -0.74 -3.07 22.19
C ILE A 368 0.54 -3.27 23.01
N LEU A 369 1.11 -2.17 23.51
CA LEU A 369 2.31 -2.20 24.36
C LEU A 369 2.07 -3.02 25.63
N TYR A 370 0.93 -2.82 26.30
CA TYR A 370 0.57 -3.58 27.50
C TYR A 370 0.25 -5.05 27.24
N GLU A 371 -0.22 -5.40 26.05
CA GLU A 371 -0.46 -6.80 25.68
C GLU A 371 0.85 -7.52 25.33
N CYS A 372 1.74 -6.87 24.59
CA CYS A 372 2.90 -7.51 23.96
C CYS A 372 4.21 -7.36 24.76
N SER A 373 4.33 -6.32 25.60
CA SER A 373 5.58 -6.03 26.30
C SER A 373 5.90 -7.07 27.38
N LYS A 374 7.17 -7.45 27.47
CA LYS A 374 7.69 -8.29 28.57
C LYS A 374 7.86 -7.51 29.86
N GLU A 375 8.17 -6.22 29.77
CA GLU A 375 8.46 -5.36 30.92
C GLU A 375 7.18 -4.67 31.43
N PHE A 376 6.34 -4.22 30.51
CA PHE A 376 5.11 -3.46 30.77
C PHE A 376 3.84 -4.30 30.61
N GLY A 377 3.99 -5.59 30.31
CA GLY A 377 2.90 -6.55 30.19
C GLY A 377 1.88 -6.39 31.31
N LYS A 378 0.63 -6.12 30.94
CA LYS A 378 -0.51 -6.02 31.85
C LYS A 378 -1.46 -7.19 31.65
N SER A 379 -2.51 -7.25 32.47
CA SER A 379 -3.57 -8.21 32.24
C SER A 379 -4.27 -7.93 30.91
N GLU A 380 -4.76 -8.99 30.27
CA GLU A 380 -5.63 -8.90 29.09
C GLU A 380 -6.81 -7.94 29.33
N GLU A 381 -7.33 -7.90 30.55
CA GLU A 381 -8.40 -6.98 30.96
C GLU A 381 -8.00 -5.49 30.88
N GLU A 382 -6.75 -5.14 31.20
CA GLU A 382 -6.27 -3.76 31.10
C GLU A 382 -6.07 -3.33 29.64
N ALA A 383 -5.50 -4.19 28.79
CA ALA A 383 -5.38 -3.94 27.35
C ALA A 383 -6.77 -3.83 26.70
N TYR A 384 -7.70 -4.72 27.06
CA TYR A 384 -9.08 -4.69 26.59
C TYR A 384 -9.78 -3.35 26.89
N LYS A 385 -9.61 -2.79 28.10
CA LYS A 385 -10.19 -1.48 28.45
C LYS A 385 -9.63 -0.35 27.58
N LEU A 386 -8.36 -0.43 27.19
CA LEU A 386 -7.74 0.55 26.29
C LEU A 386 -8.29 0.41 24.86
N TYR A 387 -8.40 -0.82 24.34
CA TYR A 387 -9.03 -1.07 23.04
C TYR A 387 -10.49 -0.62 23.01
N GLU A 388 -11.27 -0.94 24.03
CA GLU A 388 -12.67 -0.51 24.13
C GLU A 388 -12.78 1.02 24.14
N LYS A 389 -11.87 1.71 24.84
CA LYS A 389 -11.82 3.18 24.86
C LYS A 389 -11.50 3.75 23.48
N ALA A 390 -10.48 3.24 22.79
CA ALA A 390 -10.13 3.69 21.43
C ALA A 390 -11.24 3.37 20.41
N ALA A 391 -11.88 2.21 20.52
CA ALA A 391 -12.99 1.78 19.68
C ALA A 391 -14.21 2.70 19.84
N ASN A 392 -14.54 3.09 21.08
CA ASN A 392 -15.59 4.08 21.35
C ASN A 392 -15.24 5.50 20.87
N MET A 393 -13.96 5.77 20.58
CA MET A 393 -13.49 6.98 19.91
C MET A 393 -13.45 6.83 18.38
N LYS A 394 -14.15 5.81 17.84
CA LYS A 394 -14.29 5.53 16.41
C LYS A 394 -13.01 5.12 15.70
N TYR A 395 -12.00 4.65 16.44
CA TYR A 395 -10.77 4.14 15.85
C TYR A 395 -10.99 2.72 15.34
N ALA A 396 -11.02 2.54 14.01
CA ALA A 396 -11.43 1.29 13.39
C ALA A 396 -10.51 0.09 13.72
N PRO A 397 -9.18 0.24 13.82
CA PRO A 397 -8.32 -0.87 14.27
C PRO A 397 -8.72 -1.40 15.65
N ALA A 398 -9.01 -0.51 16.59
CA ALA A 398 -9.50 -0.91 17.91
C ALA A 398 -10.88 -1.59 17.83
N ILE A 399 -11.79 -1.14 16.98
CA ILE A 399 -13.08 -1.81 16.77
C ILE A 399 -12.88 -3.25 16.25
N SER A 400 -11.95 -3.46 15.30
CA SER A 400 -11.61 -4.79 14.79
C SER A 400 -11.08 -5.70 15.89
N ASP A 401 -10.19 -5.20 16.75
CA ASP A 401 -9.71 -5.98 17.89
C ASP A 401 -10.83 -6.30 18.87
N MET A 402 -11.77 -5.38 19.12
CA MET A 402 -12.94 -5.68 19.95
C MET A 402 -13.81 -6.81 19.38
N ILE A 403 -13.94 -6.94 18.07
CA ILE A 403 -14.66 -8.08 17.46
C ILE A 403 -13.93 -9.38 17.78
N TYR A 404 -12.61 -9.41 17.57
CA TYR A 404 -11.77 -10.59 17.77
C TYR A 404 -11.68 -11.03 19.25
N TYR A 405 -11.45 -10.08 20.15
CA TYR A 405 -11.36 -10.34 21.59
C TYR A 405 -12.64 -10.94 22.17
N ASN A 406 -13.79 -10.37 21.82
CA ASN A 406 -15.06 -10.83 22.38
C ASN A 406 -15.47 -12.21 21.81
N ASP A 407 -15.13 -12.52 20.56
CA ASP A 407 -15.42 -13.83 19.97
C ASP A 407 -14.59 -14.92 20.64
N ARG A 408 -13.31 -14.63 20.94
CA ARG A 408 -12.43 -15.52 21.72
C ARG A 408 -12.91 -15.78 23.14
N GLN A 409 -13.58 -14.81 23.76
CA GLN A 409 -14.16 -14.94 25.08
C GLN A 409 -15.60 -15.50 25.05
N GLU A 410 -16.01 -16.04 23.89
CA GLU A 410 -17.34 -16.61 23.63
C GLU A 410 -18.51 -15.61 23.78
N ASP A 411 -18.25 -14.30 23.83
CA ASP A 411 -19.26 -13.23 23.82
C ASP A 411 -19.56 -12.76 22.40
N ARG A 412 -20.17 -13.65 21.61
CA ARG A 412 -20.53 -13.39 20.21
C ARG A 412 -21.51 -12.23 20.02
N ASN A 413 -22.32 -11.92 21.02
CA ASN A 413 -23.25 -10.78 20.93
C ASN A 413 -22.49 -9.46 20.99
N LYS A 414 -21.48 -9.33 21.85
CA LYS A 414 -20.65 -8.13 21.89
C LYS A 414 -19.82 -7.97 20.62
N SER A 415 -19.26 -9.05 20.07
CA SER A 415 -18.59 -9.02 18.75
C SER A 415 -19.54 -8.57 17.64
N LYS A 416 -20.79 -9.05 17.66
CA LYS A 416 -21.82 -8.64 16.70
C LYS A 416 -22.10 -7.14 16.75
N ASP A 417 -22.22 -6.56 17.95
CA ASP A 417 -22.45 -5.13 18.12
C ASP A 417 -21.29 -4.29 17.54
N TRP A 418 -20.04 -4.71 17.78
CA TRP A 418 -18.87 -4.06 17.19
C TRP A 418 -18.80 -4.23 15.67
N ALA A 419 -19.13 -5.41 15.15
CA ALA A 419 -19.19 -5.64 13.70
C ALA A 419 -20.26 -4.74 13.04
N PHE A 420 -21.42 -4.56 13.68
CA PHE A 420 -22.42 -3.61 13.19
C PHE A 420 -21.93 -2.16 13.21
N LYS A 421 -21.12 -1.75 14.19
CA LYS A 421 -20.49 -0.42 14.21
C LYS A 421 -19.58 -0.23 13.00
N VAL A 422 -18.75 -1.20 12.63
CA VAL A 422 -17.91 -1.11 11.41
C VAL A 422 -18.74 -0.79 10.16
N LEU A 423 -19.92 -1.40 10.03
CA LEU A 423 -20.77 -1.23 8.84
C LEU A 423 -21.68 0.01 8.89
N ASN A 424 -22.04 0.49 10.08
CA ASN A 424 -23.10 1.50 10.25
C ASN A 424 -22.67 2.80 10.91
N GLU A 425 -21.57 2.82 11.65
CA GLU A 425 -21.07 4.03 12.28
C GLU A 425 -20.38 4.92 11.24
N THR A 426 -20.61 6.22 11.34
CA THR A 426 -20.05 7.23 10.43
C THR A 426 -18.83 7.89 11.08
N GLY A 427 -17.90 8.36 10.26
CA GLY A 427 -16.69 9.03 10.72
C GLY A 427 -15.72 8.10 11.46
N LEU A 428 -15.69 6.82 11.09
CA LEU A 428 -14.66 5.88 11.56
C LEU A 428 -13.29 6.30 11.03
N ILE A 429 -12.30 6.32 11.92
CA ILE A 429 -10.93 6.75 11.64
C ILE A 429 -10.04 5.53 11.38
N GLU A 430 -9.22 5.60 10.34
CA GLU A 430 -8.39 4.50 9.82
C GLU A 430 -9.20 3.25 9.44
N LEU A 431 -10.43 3.42 8.95
CA LEU A 431 -11.23 2.30 8.47
C LEU A 431 -10.58 1.67 7.23
N GLY A 432 -10.05 0.47 7.41
CA GLY A 432 -9.56 -0.38 6.34
C GLY A 432 -10.67 -1.21 5.70
N ARG A 433 -10.41 -1.70 4.49
CA ARG A 433 -11.31 -2.65 3.83
C ARG A 433 -11.38 -3.98 4.57
N GLU A 434 -10.26 -4.43 5.11
CA GLU A 434 -10.19 -5.70 5.82
C GLU A 434 -11.13 -5.70 7.03
N ALA A 435 -11.17 -4.59 7.78
CA ALA A 435 -12.11 -4.42 8.89
C ALA A 435 -13.57 -4.57 8.44
N ILE A 436 -13.95 -3.96 7.31
CA ILE A 436 -15.30 -4.10 6.72
C ILE A 436 -15.57 -5.57 6.36
N ARG A 437 -14.62 -6.22 5.69
CA ARG A 437 -14.75 -7.61 5.26
C ARG A 437 -14.91 -8.55 6.45
N ASN A 438 -14.01 -8.46 7.43
CA ASN A 438 -14.04 -9.29 8.63
C ASN A 438 -15.36 -9.08 9.40
N ALA A 439 -15.89 -7.85 9.47
CA ALA A 439 -17.20 -7.59 10.06
C ALA A 439 -18.35 -8.22 9.25
N GLN A 440 -18.32 -8.15 7.91
CA GLN A 440 -19.32 -8.79 7.05
C GLN A 440 -19.26 -10.33 7.17
N ASP A 441 -18.06 -10.90 7.19
CA ASP A 441 -17.82 -12.34 7.34
C ASP A 441 -18.37 -12.83 8.69
N PHE A 442 -18.01 -12.17 9.79
CA PHE A 442 -18.50 -12.50 11.12
C PHE A 442 -20.04 -12.41 11.22
N LEU A 443 -20.64 -11.33 10.70
CA LEU A 443 -22.09 -11.18 10.73
C LEU A 443 -22.81 -12.19 9.83
N GLN A 444 -22.19 -12.60 8.72
CA GLN A 444 -22.75 -13.64 7.86
C GLN A 444 -22.73 -15.00 8.56
N GLU A 445 -21.63 -15.36 9.24
CA GLU A 445 -21.55 -16.58 10.05
C GLU A 445 -22.64 -16.62 11.13
N MET A 446 -22.98 -15.45 11.69
CA MET A 446 -24.06 -15.27 12.65
C MET A 446 -25.47 -15.28 12.02
N GLY A 447 -25.59 -15.31 10.69
CA GLY A 447 -26.87 -15.21 9.98
C GLY A 447 -27.49 -13.80 9.97
N GLU A 448 -26.71 -12.78 10.32
CA GLU A 448 -27.13 -11.39 10.53
C GLU A 448 -26.76 -10.47 9.34
N TYR A 449 -26.08 -11.02 8.32
CA TYR A 449 -25.68 -10.30 7.12
C TYR A 449 -25.95 -11.11 5.84
N THR A 450 -26.78 -10.55 4.95
CA THR A 450 -27.14 -11.13 3.64
C THR A 450 -26.83 -10.19 2.47
N GLY A 451 -26.16 -9.07 2.75
CA GLY A 451 -25.78 -8.08 1.73
C GLY A 451 -24.56 -8.50 0.92
N ASP A 452 -24.25 -7.71 -0.11
CA ASP A 452 -23.09 -7.94 -0.94
C ASP A 452 -21.79 -7.69 -0.17
N LYS A 453 -20.94 -8.72 -0.11
CA LYS A 453 -19.61 -8.59 0.49
C LYS A 453 -18.76 -7.60 -0.29
N ILE A 454 -17.92 -6.89 0.45
CA ILE A 454 -16.88 -6.08 -0.15
C ILE A 454 -15.90 -7.02 -0.89
N SER A 455 -15.65 -6.76 -2.17
CA SER A 455 -14.90 -7.65 -3.06
C SER A 455 -13.51 -8.05 -2.50
N GLU A 456 -13.09 -9.29 -2.79
CA GLU A 456 -11.91 -9.97 -2.24
C GLU A 456 -10.54 -9.57 -2.82
N LYS A 457 -10.38 -8.58 -3.73
CA LYS A 457 -9.04 -8.34 -4.34
C LYS A 457 -8.04 -7.99 -3.22
N ASN A 458 -7.21 -8.99 -2.92
CA ASN A 458 -6.27 -9.06 -1.83
C ASN A 458 -4.89 -9.03 -2.50
N TYR A 459 -4.17 -7.93 -2.27
CA TYR A 459 -2.76 -7.70 -2.59
C TYR A 459 -2.42 -7.42 -4.06
N GLU A 460 -1.69 -6.32 -4.28
CA GLU A 460 -0.83 -6.15 -5.45
C GLU A 460 0.56 -5.78 -4.94
N ILE A 461 1.59 -6.52 -5.31
CA ILE A 461 2.96 -6.04 -5.09
C ILE A 461 3.23 -4.95 -6.10
N GLU A 462 3.50 -3.74 -5.61
CA GLU A 462 4.03 -2.66 -6.42
C GLU A 462 5.53 -2.64 -6.18
N TYR A 463 6.29 -2.29 -7.19
CA TYR A 463 7.73 -2.25 -7.05
C TYR A 463 8.18 -0.87 -7.53
N ASP A 464 9.42 -0.54 -7.25
CA ASP A 464 10.09 0.70 -7.61
C ASP A 464 11.57 0.37 -7.75
N ASP A 465 12.34 1.24 -8.41
CA ASP A 465 13.71 0.99 -8.85
C ASP A 465 14.60 0.35 -7.77
N ASP A 466 14.42 0.75 -6.52
CA ASP A 466 15.15 0.26 -5.35
C ASP A 466 14.26 -0.30 -4.23
N LEU A 467 12.94 -0.39 -4.40
CA LEU A 467 11.99 -0.75 -3.35
C LEU A 467 10.98 -1.81 -3.83
N ILE A 468 10.79 -2.88 -3.06
CA ILE A 468 9.61 -3.74 -3.21
C ILE A 468 8.59 -3.20 -2.22
N TYR A 469 7.45 -2.71 -2.72
CA TYR A 469 6.33 -2.33 -1.89
C TYR A 469 5.37 -3.52 -1.79
N PHE A 470 5.28 -4.10 -0.60
CA PHE A 470 4.14 -4.95 -0.29
C PHE A 470 2.97 -4.02 -0.04
N ILE A 471 2.23 -3.76 -1.10
CA ILE A 471 1.04 -2.92 -1.03
C ILE A 471 -0.15 -3.84 -0.80
N GLU A 472 -0.63 -3.84 0.44
CA GLU A 472 -1.93 -4.42 0.71
C GLU A 472 -2.98 -3.58 -0.02
N LYS A 473 -3.39 -3.98 -1.23
CA LYS A 473 -4.41 -3.26 -1.97
C LYS A 473 -5.80 -3.78 -1.62
N ASN A 474 -6.70 -2.83 -1.51
CA ASN A 474 -8.11 -3.02 -1.26
C ASN A 474 -8.80 -3.40 -2.60
N SER A 475 -10.00 -3.99 -2.60
CA SER A 475 -10.82 -4.43 -3.76
C SER A 475 -10.96 -3.49 -4.98
N LYS A 476 -10.55 -2.22 -4.85
CA LYS A 476 -10.59 -1.20 -5.91
C LYS A 476 -9.17 -0.82 -6.39
N GLY A 477 -8.14 -1.55 -5.98
CA GLY A 477 -6.74 -1.28 -6.35
C GLY A 477 -6.10 -0.15 -5.54
N ARG A 478 -6.37 -0.04 -4.22
CA ARG A 478 -5.74 1.02 -3.38
C ARG A 478 -5.00 0.51 -2.17
N ASN A 479 -3.88 1.14 -1.88
CA ASN A 479 -2.93 0.84 -0.83
C ASN A 479 -3.59 0.95 0.57
N ILE A 480 -3.39 -0.05 1.43
CA ILE A 480 -3.88 -0.17 2.82
C ILE A 480 -2.68 -0.25 3.78
N LYS A 481 -1.57 -0.86 3.34
CA LYS A 481 -0.33 -0.98 4.10
C LYS A 481 0.85 -0.89 3.12
N GLU A 482 1.87 -0.13 3.48
CA GLU A 482 3.08 0.09 2.68
C GLU A 482 4.29 -0.39 3.50
N GLU A 483 4.77 -1.60 3.22
CA GLU A 483 6.09 -2.02 3.70
C GLU A 483 7.12 -1.77 2.60
N THR A 484 8.08 -0.88 2.89
CA THR A 484 9.17 -0.49 2.00
C THR A 484 10.41 -1.33 2.29
N TYR A 485 10.92 -2.06 1.29
CA TYR A 485 12.18 -2.80 1.42
C TYR A 485 13.26 -2.23 0.50
N GLU A 486 14.26 -1.51 1.05
CA GLU A 486 15.42 -1.01 0.27
C GLU A 486 16.24 -2.18 -0.28
N ARG A 487 16.47 -2.17 -1.59
CA ARG A 487 17.38 -3.08 -2.31
C ARG A 487 18.85 -2.70 -2.05
N LYS A 488 19.27 -2.54 -0.80
CA LYS A 488 20.71 -2.35 -0.48
C LYS A 488 21.38 -3.63 0.00
N LYS A 489 22.58 -3.84 -0.55
CA LYS A 489 23.51 -4.98 -0.39
C LYS A 489 23.80 -5.32 1.09
N SER A 490 22.95 -6.09 1.77
CA SER A 490 23.34 -7.07 2.81
C SER A 490 22.12 -7.85 3.33
N ASN A 491 21.78 -8.94 2.65
CA ASN A 491 20.64 -9.83 2.95
C ASN A 491 20.83 -10.71 4.21
N PHE A 492 21.39 -10.20 5.30
CA PHE A 492 21.49 -10.99 6.55
C PHE A 492 20.35 -10.68 7.51
N TRP A 493 20.03 -9.39 7.73
CA TRP A 493 19.02 -8.96 8.70
C TRP A 493 17.58 -9.04 8.18
N ILE A 494 17.38 -8.82 6.87
CA ILE A 494 16.07 -8.93 6.20
C ILE A 494 15.58 -10.38 6.18
N ILE A 495 16.46 -11.33 5.85
CA ILE A 495 16.14 -12.76 5.90
C ILE A 495 15.87 -13.19 7.35
N PHE A 496 16.60 -12.66 8.33
CA PHE A 496 16.40 -12.97 9.74
C PHE A 496 15.06 -12.46 10.28
N GLY A 497 14.63 -11.24 9.91
CA GLY A 497 13.34 -10.68 10.31
C GLY A 497 12.14 -11.42 9.68
N ILE A 498 12.22 -11.74 8.39
CA ILE A 498 11.17 -12.47 7.67
C ILE A 498 11.06 -13.91 8.18
N VAL A 499 12.20 -14.57 8.47
CA VAL A 499 12.20 -15.90 9.08
C VAL A 499 11.63 -15.86 10.50
N ILE A 500 11.94 -14.85 11.33
CA ILE A 500 11.33 -14.71 12.66
C ILE A 500 9.83 -14.47 12.59
N PHE A 501 9.36 -13.66 11.65
CA PHE A 501 7.93 -13.38 11.46
C PHE A 501 7.17 -14.63 10.99
N ILE A 502 7.70 -15.34 10.00
CA ILE A 502 7.12 -16.60 9.50
C ILE A 502 7.19 -17.69 10.59
N VAL A 503 8.27 -17.77 11.36
CA VAL A 503 8.37 -18.70 12.50
C VAL A 503 7.39 -18.33 13.61
N ARG A 504 7.13 -17.04 13.89
CA ARG A 504 6.08 -16.62 14.84
C ARG A 504 4.68 -16.96 14.34
N LEU A 505 4.42 -16.84 13.04
CA LEU A 505 3.17 -17.25 12.40
C LEU A 505 2.98 -18.77 12.43
N ILE A 506 4.03 -19.54 12.13
CA ILE A 506 4.01 -21.01 12.18
C ILE A 506 3.88 -21.51 13.62
N ILE A 507 4.54 -20.87 14.60
CA ILE A 507 4.39 -21.20 16.02
C ILE A 507 2.95 -20.90 16.50
N LYS A 508 2.35 -19.78 16.07
CA LYS A 508 0.92 -19.47 16.31
C LYS A 508 -0.02 -20.50 15.68
N CYS A 509 0.35 -21.09 14.55
CA CYS A 509 -0.42 -22.16 13.90
C CYS A 509 -0.12 -23.57 14.45
N SER A 510 1.02 -23.79 15.12
CA SER A 510 1.42 -25.10 15.66
C SER A 510 1.09 -25.30 17.14
N GLU A 511 0.52 -24.29 17.79
CA GLU A 511 -0.10 -24.40 19.13
C GLU A 511 -1.64 -24.60 19.05
N TYR A 512 -2.14 -25.04 17.89
CA TYR A 512 -3.47 -25.66 17.74
C TYR A 512 -3.37 -27.18 17.81
#